data_AF-A0A9N9QYU6-F1
#
_entry.id   AF-A0A9N9QYU6-F1
#
_cell.length_a   1.000
_cell.length_b   1.000
_cell.length_c   1.000
_cell.angle_alpha   90.00
_cell.angle_beta   90.00
_cell.angle_gamma   90.00
#
_symmetry.space_group_name_H-M   'P 1'
#
loop_
_entity.id
_entity.type
_entity.pdbx_description
1 polymer ?
#
loop_
_entity_poly.entity_id
_entity_poly.type
_entity_poly.pdbx_seq_one_letter_code
_entity_poly.pdbx_strand_id
1 'polypeptide(L)'
;MLIILHILYFLIIFFCYRLRRSLLLLTVVLLARAHAQKSKSDDSNVQAVPSDLRRAVSEALALEKRFLNGANDAQNCTSEEDGSSVPCPPSKYRSPSGECNNVRHRPWGRRGDVFLRLMPPSYADKVSLPHSAPQYPSPMLTVMAAAQLTRPADHDYVTSMLAAWGQLLMNDLISTVNGNKECQGPSCEYTRSAPARNIDSCGFEYRDQMNLATAFLDGSALYGSSEKELRSLRLYDAGKLDAGSCRKCNDGTPTAPLYKALLAEHNRIAGELYALNPFWDDTTLFLEARRAIAAIVQHITYNEFLPVLLGEVGMAKAELKLQSLGFWRGYSSANRAGAYTELVAVAPIFKAMMNQKLV
;
A
#
# COMPACT_ATOMS: atom_id res chain seq x y z
N MET A 1 4.34 14.12 78.21
CA MET A 1 3.09 14.30 77.44
C MET A 1 3.30 14.93 76.06
N LEU A 2 4.12 16.00 75.91
CA LEU A 2 4.37 16.64 74.61
C LEU A 2 5.05 15.76 73.55
N ILE A 3 5.97 14.87 73.94
CA ILE A 3 6.72 14.01 72.98
C ILE A 3 5.79 13.01 72.27
N ILE A 4 4.81 12.45 73.00
CA ILE A 4 3.84 11.50 72.44
C ILE A 4 2.93 12.20 71.42
N LEU A 5 2.51 13.45 71.70
CA LEU A 5 1.72 14.24 70.75
C LEU A 5 2.49 14.54 69.45
N HIS A 6 3.78 14.86 69.54
CA HIS A 6 4.61 15.10 68.36
C HIS A 6 4.83 13.85 67.51
N ILE A 7 5.02 12.69 68.14
CA ILE A 7 5.18 11.41 67.43
C ILE A 7 3.86 11.03 66.73
N LEU A 8 2.71 11.20 67.39
CA LEU A 8 1.40 10.97 66.77
C LEU A 8 1.14 11.91 65.58
N TYR A 9 1.50 13.19 65.70
CA TYR A 9 1.36 14.16 64.60
C TYR A 9 2.24 13.79 63.39
N PHE A 10 3.49 13.40 63.62
CA PHE A 10 4.38 12.93 62.55
C PHE A 10 3.89 11.63 61.89
N LEU A 11 3.37 10.69 62.68
CA LEU A 11 2.80 9.44 62.16
C LEU A 11 1.56 9.72 61.31
N ILE A 12 0.68 10.63 61.73
CA ILE A 12 -0.52 11.02 60.96
C ILE A 12 -0.11 11.68 59.63
N ILE A 13 0.85 12.61 59.64
CA ILE A 13 1.33 13.25 58.41
C ILE A 13 1.97 12.21 57.48
N PHE A 14 2.80 11.31 58.02
CA PHE A 14 3.45 10.27 57.23
C PHE A 14 2.42 9.31 56.62
N PHE A 15 1.40 8.92 57.38
CA PHE A 15 0.32 8.05 56.89
C PHE A 15 -0.54 8.75 55.83
N CYS A 16 -0.90 10.02 56.04
CA CYS A 16 -1.62 10.83 55.05
C CYS A 16 -0.81 11.02 53.76
N TYR A 17 0.50 11.26 53.86
CA TYR A 17 1.37 11.42 52.70
C TYR A 17 1.49 10.11 51.91
N ARG A 18 1.66 8.98 52.61
CA ARG A 18 1.74 7.65 51.99
C ARG A 18 0.42 7.24 51.35
N LEU A 19 -0.72 7.53 51.99
CA LEU A 19 -2.05 7.27 51.44
C LEU A 19 -2.32 8.11 50.19
N ARG A 20 -1.97 9.41 50.21
CA ARG A 20 -2.11 10.32 49.06
C ARG A 20 -1.26 9.86 47.87
N ARG A 21 -0.03 9.40 48.10
CA ARG A 21 0.87 8.87 47.05
C ARG A 21 0.33 7.57 46.44
N SER A 22 -0.23 6.67 47.26
CA SER A 22 -0.86 5.43 46.79
C SER A 22 -2.14 5.69 45.97
N LEU A 23 -2.98 6.66 46.39
CA LEU A 23 -4.17 7.07 45.64
C LEU A 23 -3.82 7.72 44.28
N LEU A 24 -2.76 8.53 44.22
CA LEU A 24 -2.24 9.09 42.97
C LEU A 24 -1.70 8.01 42.02
N LEU A 25 -0.97 7.02 42.53
CA LEU A 25 -0.50 5.88 41.73
C LEU A 25 -1.68 5.05 41.20
N LEU A 26 -2.69 4.79 42.03
CA LEU A 26 -3.88 4.03 41.63
C LEU A 26 -4.66 4.76 40.53
N THR A 27 -4.84 6.07 40.65
CA THR A 27 -5.54 6.88 39.63
C THR A 27 -4.76 6.93 38.32
N VAL A 28 -3.43 7.05 38.34
CA VAL A 28 -2.59 6.97 37.13
C VAL A 28 -2.70 5.58 36.48
N VAL A 29 -2.68 4.49 37.25
CA VAL A 29 -2.81 3.12 36.72
C VAL A 29 -4.21 2.89 36.14
N LEU A 30 -5.27 3.41 36.78
CA LEU A 30 -6.64 3.31 36.27
C LEU A 30 -6.83 4.13 35.00
N LEU A 31 -6.26 5.34 34.92
CA LEU A 31 -6.28 6.16 33.71
C LEU A 31 -5.46 5.52 32.57
N ALA A 32 -4.31 4.93 32.87
CA ALA A 32 -3.51 4.18 31.90
C ALA A 32 -4.24 2.94 31.39
N ARG A 33 -4.94 2.19 32.27
CA ARG A 33 -5.78 1.05 31.87
C ARG A 33 -6.99 1.49 31.05
N ALA A 34 -7.64 2.59 31.41
CA ALA A 34 -8.75 3.15 30.65
C ALA A 34 -8.30 3.63 29.25
N HIS A 35 -7.14 4.27 29.14
CA HIS A 35 -6.52 4.60 27.84
C HIS A 35 -6.16 3.35 27.04
N ALA A 36 -5.57 2.33 27.68
CA ALA A 36 -5.24 1.06 27.03
C ALA A 36 -6.49 0.28 26.57
N GLN A 37 -7.59 0.35 27.31
CA GLN A 37 -8.87 -0.26 26.92
C GLN A 37 -9.56 0.52 25.79
N LYS A 38 -9.52 1.86 25.80
CA LYS A 38 -10.05 2.68 24.70
C LYS A 38 -9.27 2.47 23.40
N SER A 39 -7.95 2.30 23.48
CA SER A 39 -7.11 1.91 22.33
C SER A 39 -7.46 0.53 21.78
N LYS A 40 -7.91 -0.42 22.61
CA LYS A 40 -8.21 -1.79 22.18
C LYS A 40 -9.55 -1.96 21.46
N SER A 41 -10.55 -1.09 21.68
CA SER A 41 -11.86 -1.26 21.03
C SER A 41 -11.89 -0.76 19.59
N ASP A 42 -11.19 0.35 19.27
CA ASP A 42 -11.12 0.89 17.90
C ASP A 42 -10.20 0.08 16.98
N ASP A 43 -9.17 -0.59 17.50
CA ASP A 43 -8.16 -1.33 16.70
C ASP A 43 -8.67 -2.70 16.19
N SER A 44 -9.82 -3.17 16.69
CA SER A 44 -10.41 -4.45 16.31
C SER A 44 -10.95 -4.47 14.88
N ASN A 45 -11.34 -3.30 14.35
CA ASN A 45 -12.01 -3.14 13.06
C ASN A 45 -11.08 -3.16 11.84
N VAL A 46 -9.77 -2.99 12.06
CA VAL A 46 -8.76 -2.74 11.01
C VAL A 46 -7.72 -3.87 10.95
N GLN A 47 -8.00 -5.02 11.56
CA GLN A 47 -7.01 -6.10 11.75
C GLN A 47 -6.48 -6.71 10.43
N ALA A 48 -7.25 -6.63 9.34
CA ALA A 48 -6.82 -7.08 8.01
C ALA A 48 -5.76 -6.15 7.38
N VAL A 49 -5.68 -4.90 7.84
CA VAL A 49 -4.70 -3.92 7.35
C VAL A 49 -3.32 -4.19 7.97
N PRO A 50 -2.23 -4.10 7.18
CA PRO A 50 -0.86 -4.14 7.68
C PRO A 50 -0.63 -3.17 8.84
N SER A 51 0.12 -3.59 9.85
CA SER A 51 0.30 -2.85 11.10
C SER A 51 0.84 -1.44 10.91
N ASP A 52 1.69 -1.21 9.90
CA ASP A 52 2.25 0.08 9.55
C ASP A 52 1.22 1.06 8.96
N LEU A 53 0.11 0.55 8.41
CA LEU A 53 -0.95 1.35 7.78
C LEU A 53 -2.21 1.49 8.64
N ARG A 54 -2.36 0.70 9.71
CA ARG A 54 -3.55 0.73 10.58
C ARG A 54 -3.87 2.12 11.11
N ARG A 55 -2.85 2.86 11.56
CA ARG A 55 -3.04 4.23 12.06
C ARG A 55 -3.63 5.15 11.00
N ALA A 56 -3.08 5.14 9.79
CA ALA A 56 -3.56 5.96 8.68
C ALA A 56 -5.01 5.62 8.31
N VAL A 57 -5.36 4.33 8.30
CA VAL A 57 -6.74 3.89 8.03
C VAL A 57 -7.69 4.32 9.16
N SER A 58 -7.32 4.17 10.42
CA SER A 58 -8.13 4.59 11.57
C SER A 58 -8.36 6.10 11.58
N GLU A 59 -7.35 6.90 11.23
CA GLU A 59 -7.47 8.35 11.10
C GLU A 59 -8.41 8.74 9.93
N ALA A 60 -8.30 8.07 8.78
CA ALA A 60 -9.19 8.28 7.64
C ALA A 60 -10.66 7.91 7.95
N LEU A 61 -10.90 6.80 8.66
CA LEU A 61 -12.24 6.41 9.11
C LEU A 61 -12.81 7.40 10.14
N ALA A 62 -11.98 7.91 11.04
CA ALA A 62 -12.39 8.92 11.99
C ALA A 62 -12.79 10.23 11.29
N LEU A 63 -12.03 10.65 10.28
CA LEU A 63 -12.36 11.80 9.42
C LEU A 63 -13.70 11.60 8.71
N GLU A 64 -13.90 10.46 8.05
CA GLU A 64 -15.16 10.10 7.38
C GLU A 64 -16.34 10.18 8.36
N LYS A 65 -16.21 9.59 9.55
CA LYS A 65 -17.26 9.61 10.58
C LYS A 65 -17.56 11.01 11.11
N ARG A 66 -16.54 11.86 11.31
CA ARG A 66 -16.75 13.25 11.75
C ARG A 66 -17.47 14.06 10.69
N PHE A 67 -17.07 13.93 9.43
CA PHE A 67 -17.71 14.62 8.31
C PHE A 67 -19.18 14.24 8.18
N LEU A 68 -19.52 12.95 8.26
CA LEU A 68 -20.90 12.47 8.24
C LEU A 68 -21.75 13.00 9.42
N ASN A 69 -21.11 13.36 10.53
CA ASN A 69 -21.78 14.00 11.68
C ASN A 69 -21.84 15.54 11.58
N GLY A 70 -21.50 16.11 10.42
CA GLY A 70 -21.59 17.55 10.14
C GLY A 70 -20.37 18.39 10.54
N ALA A 71 -19.24 17.75 10.86
CA ALA A 71 -18.00 18.49 11.11
C ALA A 71 -17.44 19.10 9.82
N ASN A 72 -16.95 20.35 9.89
CA ASN A 72 -16.22 20.99 8.80
C ASN A 72 -14.73 21.11 9.18
N ASP A 73 -13.97 20.06 8.85
CA ASP A 73 -12.55 19.97 9.20
C ASP A 73 -11.64 20.86 8.31
N ALA A 74 -12.19 21.52 7.27
CA ALA A 74 -11.41 22.37 6.35
C ALA A 74 -10.78 23.62 7.00
N GLN A 75 -11.33 24.07 8.14
CA GLN A 75 -10.88 25.29 8.84
C GLN A 75 -9.70 25.08 9.77
N ASN A 76 -9.36 23.83 10.12
CA ASN A 76 -8.36 23.51 11.14
C ASN A 76 -7.06 22.92 10.58
N CYS A 77 -6.82 23.14 9.28
CA CYS A 77 -5.66 22.61 8.58
C CYS A 77 -4.49 23.56 8.73
N THR A 78 -3.68 23.36 9.76
CA THR A 78 -2.32 23.90 9.75
C THR A 78 -1.55 23.13 8.68
N SER A 79 -1.08 23.83 7.64
CA SER A 79 -0.31 23.29 6.53
C SER A 79 1.03 22.64 6.92
N GLU A 80 1.30 22.50 8.22
CA GLU A 80 2.60 22.15 8.79
C GLU A 80 2.62 20.81 9.54
N GLU A 81 1.47 20.15 9.76
CA GLU A 81 1.42 18.95 10.62
C GLU A 81 1.57 17.59 9.91
N ASP A 82 1.57 17.53 8.58
CA ASP A 82 1.48 16.25 7.86
C ASP A 82 2.77 15.86 7.13
N GLY A 83 3.72 15.23 7.84
CA GLY A 83 4.84 14.44 7.29
C GLY A 83 5.87 15.15 6.38
N SER A 84 5.62 16.39 5.99
CA SER A 84 6.42 17.26 5.11
C SER A 84 7.60 17.91 5.85
N SER A 85 7.49 18.04 7.18
CA SER A 85 8.54 18.63 8.03
C SER A 85 9.77 17.74 8.22
N VAL A 86 9.69 16.45 7.89
CA VAL A 86 10.83 15.53 7.95
C VAL A 86 11.49 15.50 6.57
N PRO A 87 12.69 16.10 6.42
CA PRO A 87 13.38 16.14 5.14
C PRO A 87 13.73 14.72 4.67
N CYS A 88 13.56 14.49 3.37
CA CYS A 88 13.98 13.24 2.74
C CYS A 88 15.51 13.20 2.62
N PRO A 89 16.20 12.25 3.25
CA PRO A 89 17.65 12.14 3.11
C PRO A 89 17.99 11.74 1.67
N PRO A 90 19.02 12.35 1.05
CA PRO A 90 19.45 11.95 -0.28
C PRO A 90 19.93 10.49 -0.22
N SER A 91 19.34 9.65 -1.07
CA SER A 91 19.67 8.24 -1.17
C SER A 91 19.76 7.85 -2.65
N LYS A 92 20.74 7.00 -2.97
CA LYS A 92 20.85 6.37 -4.28
C LYS A 92 19.71 5.38 -4.54
N TYR A 93 19.19 4.77 -3.47
CA TYR A 93 18.27 3.64 -3.55
C TYR A 93 16.85 4.02 -3.14
N ARG A 94 15.88 3.42 -3.82
CA ARG A 94 14.45 3.62 -3.57
C ARG A 94 14.05 2.96 -2.25
N SER A 95 13.29 3.68 -1.43
CA SER A 95 12.65 3.11 -0.24
C SER A 95 11.67 2.00 -0.65
N PRO A 96 11.46 0.95 0.17
CA PRO A 96 10.46 -0.08 -0.15
C PRO A 96 9.03 0.46 -0.14
N SER A 97 8.77 1.49 0.67
CA SER A 97 7.46 2.14 0.77
C SER A 97 7.15 3.10 -0.37
N GLY A 98 8.13 3.46 -1.22
CA GLY A 98 7.99 4.49 -2.25
C GLY A 98 8.06 5.93 -1.71
N GLU A 99 8.21 6.12 -0.39
CA GLU A 99 8.42 7.44 0.21
C GLU A 99 9.69 8.10 -0.31
N CYS A 100 9.69 9.43 -0.32
CA CYS A 100 10.83 10.27 -0.72
C CYS A 100 11.24 10.13 -2.20
N ASN A 101 10.37 9.60 -3.05
CA ASN A 101 10.58 9.63 -4.50
C ASN A 101 10.44 11.05 -5.07
N ASN A 102 9.41 11.77 -4.63
CA ASN A 102 9.24 13.18 -4.98
C ASN A 102 9.87 14.07 -3.88
N VAL A 103 10.81 14.92 -4.30
CA VAL A 103 11.59 15.80 -3.40
C VAL A 103 10.79 16.94 -2.78
N ARG A 104 9.67 17.34 -3.39
CA ARG A 104 8.77 18.40 -2.87
C ARG A 104 7.63 17.82 -2.04
N HIS A 105 7.16 16.63 -2.43
CA HIS A 105 6.01 15.98 -1.82
C HIS A 105 6.36 14.54 -1.45
N ARG A 106 6.98 14.37 -0.28
CA ARG A 106 7.40 13.07 0.28
C ARG A 106 6.35 11.95 0.14
N PRO A 107 5.03 12.20 0.35
CA PRO A 107 4.01 11.16 0.30
C PRO A 107 3.58 10.70 -1.10
N TRP A 108 3.87 11.46 -2.17
CA TRP A 108 3.26 11.16 -3.47
C TRP A 108 3.70 9.81 -4.03
N GLY A 109 2.73 8.92 -4.25
CA GLY A 109 2.96 7.59 -4.83
C GLY A 109 3.53 6.55 -3.86
N ARG A 110 3.64 6.87 -2.57
CA ARG A 110 4.03 5.90 -1.55
C ARG A 110 2.91 4.88 -1.29
N ARG A 111 3.24 3.75 -0.68
CA ARG A 111 2.23 2.86 -0.09
C ARG A 111 1.43 3.57 0.99
N GLY A 112 0.13 3.35 1.00
CA GLY A 112 -0.82 4.01 1.88
C GLY A 112 -1.28 5.39 1.40
N ASP A 113 -0.82 5.85 0.23
CA ASP A 113 -1.37 7.03 -0.44
C ASP A 113 -2.75 6.72 -1.06
N VAL A 114 -3.49 7.76 -1.43
CA VAL A 114 -4.78 7.62 -2.12
C VAL A 114 -4.57 7.16 -3.56
N PHE A 115 -5.55 6.43 -4.11
CA PHE A 115 -5.65 6.33 -5.56
C PHE A 115 -6.02 7.68 -6.16
N LEU A 116 -5.37 8.04 -7.27
CA LEU A 116 -5.79 9.16 -8.11
C LEU A 116 -7.09 8.79 -8.83
N ARG A 117 -7.77 9.78 -9.40
CA ARG A 117 -9.01 9.56 -10.15
C ARG A 117 -8.93 10.22 -11.52
N LEU A 118 -9.38 9.51 -12.56
CA LEU A 118 -9.60 10.08 -13.89
C LEU A 118 -10.92 10.84 -13.94
N MET A 119 -11.90 10.41 -13.14
CA MET A 119 -13.22 11.04 -13.03
C MET A 119 -13.62 11.28 -11.56
N PRO A 120 -14.45 12.30 -11.27
CA PRO A 120 -14.99 12.50 -9.93
C PRO A 120 -15.70 11.24 -9.39
N PRO A 121 -15.65 11.01 -8.06
CA PRO A 121 -16.29 9.83 -7.46
C PRO A 121 -17.82 9.87 -7.60
N SER A 122 -18.43 8.71 -7.82
CA SER A 122 -19.89 8.53 -7.85
C SER A 122 -20.35 7.67 -6.67
N TYR A 123 -20.72 8.33 -5.58
CA TYR A 123 -21.37 7.71 -4.41
C TYR A 123 -22.84 8.12 -4.36
N ALA A 124 -23.70 7.26 -3.81
CA ALA A 124 -25.14 7.49 -3.68
C ALA A 124 -25.45 8.72 -2.81
N ASP A 125 -24.67 8.95 -1.77
CA ASP A 125 -24.72 10.12 -0.88
C ASP A 125 -23.72 11.22 -1.27
N LYS A 126 -23.00 11.06 -2.40
CA LYS A 126 -21.87 11.90 -2.86
C LYS A 126 -20.63 11.91 -1.94
N VAL A 127 -20.61 11.09 -0.89
CA VAL A 127 -19.56 11.11 0.13
C VAL A 127 -18.88 9.75 0.22
N SER A 128 -19.59 8.71 0.62
CA SER A 128 -19.01 7.38 0.76
C SER A 128 -19.96 6.23 0.57
N LEU A 129 -21.28 6.41 0.57
CA LEU A 129 -22.23 5.32 0.42
C LEU A 129 -22.20 4.79 -1.02
N PRO A 130 -21.81 3.52 -1.26
CA PRO A 130 -21.84 2.94 -2.61
C PRO A 130 -23.26 2.90 -3.16
N HIS A 131 -23.39 2.98 -4.48
CA HIS A 131 -24.67 2.72 -5.13
C HIS A 131 -25.12 1.28 -4.94
N SER A 132 -26.44 1.08 -4.85
CA SER A 132 -27.06 -0.22 -4.64
C SER A 132 -28.33 -0.38 -5.48
N ALA A 133 -28.92 -1.58 -5.46
CA ALA A 133 -30.22 -1.83 -6.08
C ALA A 133 -31.32 -0.95 -5.44
N PRO A 134 -32.33 -0.50 -6.19
CA PRO A 134 -32.65 -0.88 -7.58
C PRO A 134 -31.97 -0.01 -8.65
N GLN A 135 -31.21 1.03 -8.27
CA GLN A 135 -30.60 1.94 -9.24
C GLN A 135 -29.60 1.22 -10.16
N TYR A 136 -28.94 0.19 -9.64
CA TYR A 136 -28.04 -0.69 -10.37
C TYR A 136 -28.41 -2.17 -10.15
N PRO A 137 -28.16 -3.05 -11.13
CA PRO A 137 -28.40 -4.48 -10.97
C PRO A 137 -27.53 -5.06 -9.84
N SER A 138 -27.98 -6.16 -9.24
CA SER A 138 -27.17 -6.85 -8.22
C SER A 138 -25.87 -7.37 -8.83
N PRO A 139 -24.73 -7.33 -8.11
CA PRO A 139 -23.45 -7.82 -8.64
C PRO A 139 -23.52 -9.26 -9.16
N MET A 140 -24.26 -10.13 -8.46
CA MET A 140 -24.46 -11.52 -8.86
C MET A 140 -25.13 -11.64 -10.23
N LEU A 141 -26.20 -10.87 -10.46
CA LEU A 141 -26.90 -10.88 -11.75
C LEU A 141 -25.97 -10.42 -12.89
N THR A 142 -25.20 -9.36 -12.65
CA THR A 142 -24.23 -8.84 -13.63
C THR A 142 -23.15 -9.87 -13.96
N VAL A 143 -22.61 -10.58 -12.96
CA VAL A 143 -21.61 -11.64 -13.18
C VAL A 143 -22.20 -12.81 -13.97
N MET A 144 -23.42 -13.25 -13.62
CA MET A 144 -24.10 -14.32 -14.36
C MET A 144 -24.36 -13.94 -15.81
N ALA A 145 -24.85 -12.73 -16.06
CA ALA A 145 -25.05 -12.22 -17.41
C ALA A 145 -23.73 -12.13 -18.19
N ALA A 146 -22.67 -11.57 -17.58
CA ALA A 146 -21.36 -11.46 -18.21
C ALA A 146 -20.75 -12.83 -18.54
N ALA A 147 -20.90 -13.82 -17.67
CA ALA A 147 -20.42 -15.19 -17.88
C ALA A 147 -21.18 -15.92 -19.00
N GLN A 148 -22.45 -15.61 -19.21
CA GLN A 148 -23.22 -16.17 -20.33
C GLN A 148 -22.87 -15.52 -21.67
N LEU A 149 -22.49 -14.24 -21.64
CA LEU A 149 -22.14 -13.47 -22.85
C LEU A 149 -20.68 -13.64 -23.27
N THR A 150 -19.79 -13.95 -22.33
CA THR A 150 -18.37 -14.16 -22.63
C THR A 150 -18.08 -15.62 -22.95
N ARG A 151 -17.44 -15.86 -24.10
CA ARG A 151 -16.88 -17.17 -24.46
C ARG A 151 -15.37 -17.05 -24.49
N PRO A 152 -14.62 -18.02 -23.93
CA PRO A 152 -13.19 -18.09 -24.16
C PRO A 152 -12.92 -18.10 -25.66
N ALA A 153 -12.04 -17.23 -26.11
CA ALA A 153 -11.58 -17.16 -27.49
C ALA A 153 -10.06 -17.30 -27.47
N ASP A 154 -9.55 -18.14 -28.36
CA ASP A 154 -8.12 -18.21 -28.62
C ASP A 154 -7.72 -16.98 -29.44
N HIS A 155 -6.51 -16.49 -29.19
CA HIS A 155 -5.98 -15.32 -29.88
C HIS A 155 -4.57 -15.62 -30.36
N ASP A 156 -4.38 -15.64 -31.69
CA ASP A 156 -3.16 -16.14 -32.34
C ASP A 156 -1.87 -15.43 -31.89
N TYR A 157 -1.97 -14.15 -31.51
CA TYR A 157 -0.83 -13.32 -31.14
C TYR A 157 -0.70 -13.00 -29.65
N VAL A 158 -1.62 -13.47 -28.79
CA VAL A 158 -1.61 -13.17 -27.36
C VAL A 158 -1.16 -14.41 -26.60
N THR A 159 -0.01 -14.30 -25.93
CA THR A 159 0.56 -15.40 -25.15
C THR A 159 0.12 -15.32 -23.69
N SER A 160 0.15 -16.44 -22.97
CA SER A 160 -0.03 -16.46 -21.51
C SER A 160 0.98 -15.58 -20.78
N MET A 161 2.16 -15.33 -21.39
CA MET A 161 3.17 -14.44 -20.85
C MET A 161 2.71 -12.97 -20.85
N LEU A 162 1.95 -12.52 -21.86
CA LEU A 162 1.34 -11.18 -21.86
C LEU A 162 0.41 -11.02 -20.65
N ALA A 163 -0.43 -12.02 -20.39
CA ALA A 163 -1.34 -12.01 -19.25
C ALA A 163 -0.58 -12.02 -17.91
N ALA A 164 0.45 -12.87 -17.79
CA ALA A 164 1.27 -12.95 -16.59
C ALA A 164 2.06 -11.65 -16.33
N TRP A 165 2.61 -11.02 -17.36
CA TRP A 165 3.31 -9.73 -17.25
C TRP A 165 2.35 -8.61 -16.87
N GLY A 166 1.18 -8.55 -17.49
CA GLY A 166 0.15 -7.58 -17.12
C GLY A 166 -0.29 -7.74 -15.66
N GLN A 167 -0.45 -8.98 -15.17
CA GLN A 167 -0.76 -9.24 -13.77
C GLN A 167 0.40 -8.85 -12.82
N LEU A 168 1.65 -9.05 -13.23
CA LEU A 168 2.84 -8.58 -12.49
C LEU A 168 2.79 -7.07 -12.30
N LEU A 169 2.51 -6.30 -13.37
CA LEU A 169 2.42 -4.84 -13.32
C LEU A 169 1.27 -4.36 -12.44
N MET A 170 0.10 -5.03 -12.50
CA MET A 170 -1.01 -4.71 -11.61
C MET A 170 -0.63 -4.94 -10.15
N ASN A 171 0.03 -6.04 -9.83
CA ASN A 171 0.49 -6.32 -8.47
C ASN A 171 1.60 -5.36 -8.00
N ASP A 172 2.32 -4.72 -8.93
CA ASP A 172 3.40 -3.77 -8.60
C ASP A 172 2.85 -2.38 -8.30
N LEU A 173 1.81 -1.97 -9.04
CA LEU A 173 1.25 -0.61 -8.97
C LEU A 173 0.10 -0.48 -7.99
N ILE A 174 -0.70 -1.52 -7.79
CA ILE A 174 -1.96 -1.44 -7.06
C ILE A 174 -2.18 -2.60 -6.08
N SER A 175 -2.70 -2.28 -4.91
CA SER A 175 -3.18 -3.26 -3.94
C SER A 175 -4.23 -2.64 -3.04
N THR A 176 -5.28 -3.40 -2.73
CA THR A 176 -6.37 -2.97 -1.84
C THR A 176 -6.55 -3.98 -0.72
N VAL A 177 -6.94 -3.52 0.46
CA VAL A 177 -7.28 -4.38 1.61
C VAL A 177 -8.63 -3.97 2.18
N ASN A 178 -9.30 -4.89 2.85
CA ASN A 178 -10.52 -4.60 3.59
C ASN A 178 -10.16 -3.75 4.82
N GLY A 179 -10.84 -2.61 4.97
CA GLY A 179 -10.58 -1.66 6.06
C GLY A 179 -11.52 -1.77 7.24
N ASN A 180 -12.69 -2.40 7.06
CA ASN A 180 -13.75 -2.46 8.07
C ASN A 180 -14.17 -3.92 8.30
N LYS A 181 -14.13 -4.37 9.56
CA LYS A 181 -14.66 -5.68 9.99
C LYS A 181 -16.16 -5.70 10.30
N GLU A 182 -16.93 -4.65 10.03
CA GLU A 182 -18.37 -4.58 10.37
C GLU A 182 -19.27 -5.51 9.53
N CYS A 183 -18.79 -6.68 9.17
CA CYS A 183 -19.55 -7.76 8.57
C CYS A 183 -19.51 -8.98 9.50
N GLN A 184 -20.46 -9.04 10.44
CA GLN A 184 -20.73 -10.25 11.22
C GLN A 184 -22.18 -10.67 10.97
N GLY A 185 -22.37 -11.58 10.00
CA GLY A 185 -23.66 -12.16 9.69
C GLY A 185 -23.61 -13.03 8.42
N PRO A 186 -24.51 -14.01 8.27
CA PRO A 186 -24.56 -14.91 7.10
C PRO A 186 -24.85 -14.19 5.77
N SER A 187 -25.29 -12.92 5.83
CA SER A 187 -25.62 -12.08 4.67
C SER A 187 -24.51 -11.10 4.25
N CYS A 188 -23.34 -11.14 4.91
CA CYS A 188 -22.26 -10.17 4.67
C CYS A 188 -21.14 -10.84 3.85
N GLU A 189 -21.35 -10.88 2.53
CA GLU A 189 -20.41 -11.51 1.58
C GLU A 189 -19.22 -10.61 1.22
N TYR A 190 -19.32 -9.28 1.45
CA TYR A 190 -18.33 -8.30 1.00
C TYR A 190 -18.05 -7.22 2.05
N THR A 191 -16.77 -6.88 2.25
CA THR A 191 -16.33 -5.78 3.11
C THR A 191 -15.66 -4.67 2.30
N ARG A 192 -15.87 -3.41 2.71
CA ARG A 192 -15.35 -2.25 1.99
C ARG A 192 -13.84 -2.15 2.13
N SER A 193 -13.17 -1.72 1.05
CA SER A 193 -11.73 -1.47 1.05
C SER A 193 -11.34 -0.31 1.99
N ALA A 194 -10.13 -0.33 2.52
CA ALA A 194 -9.63 0.67 3.44
C ALA A 194 -9.61 2.08 2.81
N PRO A 195 -10.12 3.11 3.52
CA PRO A 195 -9.98 4.48 3.07
C PRO A 195 -8.57 5.00 3.34
N ALA A 196 -8.16 6.02 2.59
CA ALA A 196 -6.98 6.83 2.86
C ALA A 196 -7.38 8.31 2.96
N ARG A 197 -6.60 9.08 3.71
CA ARG A 197 -6.70 10.54 3.73
C ARG A 197 -5.95 11.08 2.53
N ASN A 198 -6.61 11.91 1.73
CA ASN A 198 -5.92 12.69 0.70
C ASN A 198 -5.15 13.83 1.38
N ILE A 199 -3.82 13.82 1.20
CA ILE A 199 -2.91 14.78 1.86
C ILE A 199 -2.88 16.15 1.16
N ASP A 200 -3.32 16.22 -0.10
CA ASP A 200 -3.39 17.48 -0.84
C ASP A 200 -4.70 18.24 -0.54
N SER A 201 -5.70 17.55 0.02
CA SER A 201 -6.96 18.14 0.46
C SER A 201 -6.95 18.38 1.97
N CYS A 202 -7.20 19.63 2.37
CA CYS A 202 -7.28 20.03 3.77
C CYS A 202 -8.42 19.34 4.53
N GLY A 203 -9.60 19.22 3.92
CA GLY A 203 -10.77 18.58 4.52
C GLY A 203 -11.05 17.17 4.00
N PHE A 204 -11.97 16.47 4.67
CA PHE A 204 -12.64 15.32 4.09
C PHE A 204 -13.81 15.81 3.23
N GLU A 205 -13.90 15.34 1.99
CA GLU A 205 -15.02 15.66 1.09
C GLU A 205 -15.79 14.39 0.74
N TYR A 206 -15.05 13.38 0.31
CA TYR A 206 -15.54 12.06 -0.06
C TYR A 206 -14.48 11.01 0.28
N ARG A 207 -14.89 9.74 0.26
CA ARG A 207 -14.00 8.62 0.56
C ARG A 207 -13.09 8.29 -0.62
N ASP A 208 -11.79 8.37 -0.38
CA ASP A 208 -10.75 7.80 -1.24
C ASP A 208 -10.24 6.46 -0.73
N GLN A 209 -10.00 5.53 -1.64
CA GLN A 209 -9.44 4.22 -1.33
C GLN A 209 -7.91 4.31 -1.16
N MET A 210 -7.39 3.55 -0.21
CA MET A 210 -5.95 3.41 0.02
C MET A 210 -5.32 2.44 -0.97
N ASN A 211 -4.20 2.83 -1.58
CA ASN A 211 -3.33 1.91 -2.30
C ASN A 211 -2.28 1.33 -1.34
N LEU A 212 -2.21 0.01 -1.19
CA LEU A 212 -1.21 -0.67 -0.35
C LEU A 212 0.11 -0.95 -1.07
N ALA A 213 0.11 -0.90 -2.40
CA ALA A 213 1.30 -0.99 -3.22
C ALA A 213 1.97 0.39 -3.36
N THR A 214 3.19 0.43 -3.89
CA THR A 214 3.74 1.71 -4.36
C THR A 214 3.13 2.05 -5.72
N ALA A 215 3.03 3.32 -6.08
CA ALA A 215 2.53 3.73 -7.40
C ALA A 215 3.62 3.74 -8.48
N PHE A 216 4.76 3.08 -8.24
CA PHE A 216 5.91 3.09 -9.13
C PHE A 216 6.15 1.70 -9.69
N LEU A 217 6.67 1.62 -10.92
CA LEU A 217 7.22 0.38 -11.47
C LEU A 217 8.61 0.16 -10.86
N ASP A 218 8.68 -0.33 -9.63
CA ASP A 218 9.92 -0.49 -8.88
C ASP A 218 10.16 -1.93 -8.39
N GLY A 219 9.33 -2.88 -8.84
CA GLY A 219 9.43 -4.29 -8.50
C GLY A 219 8.93 -4.61 -7.09
N SER A 220 8.21 -3.72 -6.43
CA SER A 220 7.51 -4.00 -5.17
C SER A 220 6.59 -5.23 -5.21
N ALA A 221 6.09 -5.64 -6.38
CA ALA A 221 5.41 -6.92 -6.56
C ALA A 221 6.29 -8.14 -6.20
N LEU A 222 7.61 -8.03 -6.44
CA LEU A 222 8.60 -9.06 -6.16
C LEU A 222 9.21 -8.88 -4.76
N TYR A 223 9.63 -7.66 -4.43
CA TYR A 223 10.38 -7.37 -3.20
C TYR A 223 9.49 -7.03 -1.99
N GLY A 224 8.19 -6.83 -2.20
CA GLY A 224 7.28 -6.25 -1.22
C GLY A 224 7.38 -4.73 -1.14
N SER A 225 6.32 -4.10 -0.64
CA SER A 225 6.26 -2.64 -0.49
C SER A 225 6.59 -2.19 0.94
N SER A 226 6.99 -3.08 1.85
CA SER A 226 7.38 -2.72 3.22
C SER A 226 8.80 -3.18 3.55
N GLU A 227 9.45 -2.47 4.47
CA GLU A 227 10.72 -2.90 5.07
C GLU A 227 10.64 -4.31 5.63
N LYS A 228 9.52 -4.67 6.27
CA LYS A 228 9.32 -6.01 6.83
C LYS A 228 9.32 -7.09 5.75
N GLU A 229 8.57 -6.88 4.67
CA GLU A 229 8.49 -7.84 3.56
C GLU A 229 9.84 -7.96 2.83
N LEU A 230 10.45 -6.82 2.52
CA LEU A 230 11.76 -6.78 1.85
C LEU A 230 12.84 -7.48 2.69
N ARG A 231 12.87 -7.25 4.01
CA ARG A 231 13.82 -7.92 4.92
C ARG A 231 13.56 -9.42 5.05
N SER A 232 12.29 -9.84 4.99
CA SER A 232 11.93 -11.26 5.10
C SER A 232 12.30 -12.09 3.87
N LEU A 233 12.48 -11.44 2.72
CA LEU A 233 12.87 -12.11 1.49
C LEU A 233 14.39 -12.29 1.36
N ARG A 234 15.19 -11.54 2.11
CA ARG A 234 16.67 -11.53 1.99
C ARG A 234 17.29 -12.73 2.69
N LEU A 235 18.31 -13.33 2.04
CA LEU A 235 19.19 -14.33 2.67
C LEU A 235 20.27 -13.69 3.55
N TYR A 236 20.58 -12.41 3.32
CA TYR A 236 21.73 -11.72 3.92
C TYR A 236 23.07 -12.42 3.63
N ASP A 237 23.16 -13.03 2.45
CA ASP A 237 24.35 -13.68 1.92
C ASP A 237 24.57 -13.23 0.47
N ALA A 238 25.68 -12.53 0.22
CA ALA A 238 26.08 -12.00 -1.08
C ALA A 238 24.97 -11.23 -1.84
N GLY A 239 24.10 -10.52 -1.11
CA GLY A 239 22.99 -9.75 -1.67
C GLY A 239 21.82 -10.58 -2.19
N LYS A 240 21.78 -11.90 -1.93
CA LYS A 240 20.79 -12.81 -2.51
C LYS A 240 19.45 -12.85 -1.76
N LEU A 241 18.43 -13.34 -2.46
CA LEU A 241 17.08 -13.58 -1.99
C LEU A 241 16.80 -15.07 -1.76
N ASP A 242 15.94 -15.34 -0.78
CA ASP A 242 15.42 -16.67 -0.48
C ASP A 242 14.21 -16.98 -1.35
N ALA A 243 14.38 -17.91 -2.30
CA ALA A 243 13.31 -18.39 -3.15
C ALA A 243 12.20 -19.12 -2.35
N GLY A 244 12.53 -19.71 -1.19
CA GLY A 244 11.56 -20.37 -0.32
C GLY A 244 10.60 -19.38 0.34
N SER A 245 11.12 -18.23 0.79
CA SER A 245 10.34 -17.15 1.40
C SER A 245 9.52 -16.32 0.40
N CYS A 246 9.74 -16.50 -0.91
CA CYS A 246 8.95 -15.82 -1.94
C CYS A 246 7.53 -16.38 -2.05
N ARG A 247 6.56 -15.70 -1.43
CA ARG A 247 5.13 -16.08 -1.46
C ARG A 247 4.58 -16.22 -2.89
N LYS A 248 4.83 -15.23 -3.76
CA LYS A 248 4.35 -15.22 -5.16
C LYS A 248 5.02 -16.26 -6.05
N CYS A 249 6.22 -16.70 -5.67
CA CYS A 249 6.89 -17.80 -6.35
C CYS A 249 6.21 -19.14 -6.05
N ASN A 250 5.52 -19.27 -4.92
CA ASN A 250 5.01 -20.56 -4.43
C ASN A 250 3.49 -20.56 -4.22
N ASP A 251 2.75 -19.62 -4.81
CA ASP A 251 1.30 -19.47 -4.61
C ASP A 251 0.45 -20.34 -5.55
N GLY A 252 1.08 -21.12 -6.43
CA GLY A 252 0.39 -21.98 -7.39
C GLY A 252 -0.41 -21.19 -8.43
N THR A 253 -0.16 -19.90 -8.62
CA THR A 253 -0.81 -19.15 -9.71
C THR A 253 -0.05 -19.35 -11.03
N PRO A 254 -0.70 -19.13 -12.20
CA PRO A 254 -0.01 -19.12 -13.49
C PRO A 254 1.14 -18.09 -13.58
N THR A 255 1.19 -17.11 -12.67
CA THR A 255 2.26 -16.11 -12.59
C THR A 255 3.49 -16.58 -11.83
N ALA A 256 3.39 -17.65 -11.03
CA ALA A 256 4.47 -18.12 -10.18
C ALA A 256 5.80 -18.39 -10.92
N PRO A 257 5.81 -19.00 -12.13
CA PRO A 257 7.05 -19.17 -12.91
C PRO A 257 7.73 -17.84 -13.27
N LEU A 258 6.96 -16.80 -13.58
CA LEU A 258 7.50 -15.46 -13.87
C LEU A 258 8.18 -14.85 -12.64
N TYR A 259 7.53 -14.93 -11.47
CA TYR A 259 8.13 -14.46 -10.22
C TYR A 259 9.41 -15.24 -9.87
N LYS A 260 9.42 -16.57 -10.07
CA LYS A 260 10.64 -17.39 -9.90
C LYS A 260 11.76 -16.96 -10.82
N ALA A 261 11.46 -16.71 -12.10
CA ALA A 261 12.45 -16.28 -13.08
C ALA A 261 13.08 -14.92 -12.70
N LEU A 262 12.27 -13.94 -12.29
CA LEU A 262 12.77 -12.63 -11.86
C LEU A 262 13.59 -12.71 -10.56
N LEU A 263 13.20 -13.57 -9.61
CA LEU A 263 13.99 -13.81 -8.40
C LEU A 263 15.32 -14.51 -8.70
N ALA A 264 15.30 -15.51 -9.59
CA ALA A 264 16.52 -16.17 -10.04
C ALA A 264 17.46 -15.19 -10.75
N GLU A 265 16.92 -14.29 -11.56
CA GLU A 265 17.70 -13.24 -12.23
C GLU A 265 18.31 -12.25 -11.23
N HIS A 266 17.58 -11.87 -10.17
CA HIS A 266 18.15 -11.08 -9.08
C HIS A 266 19.39 -11.78 -8.48
N ASN A 267 19.26 -13.08 -8.16
CA ASN A 267 20.33 -13.85 -7.55
C ASN A 267 21.52 -14.05 -8.50
N ARG A 268 21.27 -14.17 -9.81
CA ARG A 268 22.32 -14.21 -10.84
C ARG A 268 23.10 -12.88 -10.86
N ILE A 269 22.38 -11.75 -10.95
CA ILE A 269 22.99 -10.40 -10.97
C ILE A 269 23.78 -10.14 -9.68
N ALA A 270 23.23 -10.47 -8.51
CA ALA A 270 23.92 -10.30 -7.23
C ALA A 270 25.24 -11.09 -7.18
N GLY A 271 25.24 -12.34 -7.68
CA GLY A 271 26.45 -13.17 -7.77
C GLY A 271 27.51 -12.60 -8.72
N GLU A 272 27.09 -12.06 -9.87
CA GLU A 272 28.00 -11.41 -10.82
C GLU A 272 28.58 -10.11 -10.25
N LEU A 273 27.76 -9.30 -9.58
CA LEU A 273 28.23 -8.08 -8.92
C LEU A 273 29.23 -8.39 -7.79
N TYR A 274 29.02 -9.47 -7.04
CA TYR A 274 29.95 -9.94 -6.02
C TYR A 274 31.30 -10.37 -6.62
N ALA A 275 31.28 -11.11 -7.73
CA ALA A 275 32.50 -11.53 -8.43
C ALA A 275 33.31 -10.34 -8.98
N LEU A 276 32.62 -9.30 -9.47
CA LEU A 276 33.25 -8.08 -9.99
C LEU A 276 33.68 -7.12 -8.87
N ASN A 277 32.96 -7.09 -7.75
CA ASN A 277 33.18 -6.17 -6.64
C ASN A 277 33.23 -6.92 -5.29
N PRO A 278 34.32 -7.67 -5.01
CA PRO A 278 34.40 -8.51 -3.80
C PRO A 278 34.33 -7.74 -2.47
N PHE A 279 34.58 -6.43 -2.49
CA PHE A 279 34.54 -5.56 -1.30
C PHE A 279 33.16 -4.98 -1.00
N TRP A 280 32.17 -5.17 -1.87
CA TRP A 280 30.82 -4.70 -1.60
C TRP A 280 30.17 -5.56 -0.52
N ASP A 281 29.49 -4.90 0.41
CA ASP A 281 28.73 -5.58 1.45
C ASP A 281 27.42 -6.15 0.89
N ASP A 282 26.80 -7.07 1.65
CA ASP A 282 25.54 -7.73 1.30
C ASP A 282 24.45 -6.71 0.92
N THR A 283 24.37 -5.59 1.66
CA THR A 283 23.35 -4.58 1.42
C THR A 283 23.57 -3.83 0.11
N THR A 284 24.80 -3.47 -0.24
CA THR A 284 25.11 -2.82 -1.53
C THR A 284 24.79 -3.75 -2.69
N LEU A 285 25.21 -5.01 -2.61
CA LEU A 285 24.93 -6.03 -3.64
C LEU A 285 23.43 -6.20 -3.86
N PHE A 286 22.68 -6.37 -2.77
CA PHE A 286 21.22 -6.50 -2.81
C PHE A 286 20.55 -5.28 -3.46
N LEU A 287 20.94 -4.06 -3.04
CA LEU A 287 20.31 -2.84 -3.52
C LEU A 287 20.64 -2.53 -4.99
N GLU A 288 21.86 -2.84 -5.46
CA GLU A 288 22.21 -2.74 -6.88
C GLU A 288 21.50 -3.80 -7.74
N ALA A 289 21.42 -5.06 -7.27
CA ALA A 289 20.68 -6.10 -7.97
C ALA A 289 19.18 -5.77 -8.04
N ARG A 290 18.59 -5.27 -6.93
CA ARG A 290 17.19 -4.78 -6.90
C ARG A 290 16.96 -3.66 -7.91
N ARG A 291 17.89 -2.70 -7.99
CA ARG A 291 17.84 -1.58 -8.93
C ARG A 291 17.93 -2.05 -10.39
N ALA A 292 18.76 -3.05 -10.68
CA ALA A 292 18.86 -3.66 -12.01
C ALA A 292 17.55 -4.35 -12.42
N ILE A 293 16.95 -5.15 -11.54
CA ILE A 293 15.65 -5.81 -11.81
C ILE A 293 14.53 -4.78 -12.05
N ALA A 294 14.46 -3.71 -11.25
CA ALA A 294 13.49 -2.65 -11.49
C ALA A 294 13.68 -2.01 -12.88
N ALA A 295 14.92 -1.80 -13.31
CA ALA A 295 15.22 -1.29 -14.65
C ALA A 295 14.83 -2.28 -15.76
N ILE A 296 15.07 -3.58 -15.58
CA ILE A 296 14.63 -4.63 -16.51
C ILE A 296 13.11 -4.64 -16.65
N VAL A 297 12.38 -4.61 -15.53
CA VAL A 297 10.90 -4.57 -15.53
C VAL A 297 10.39 -3.33 -16.26
N GLN A 298 10.95 -2.14 -15.97
CA GLN A 298 10.59 -0.91 -16.68
C GLN A 298 10.90 -1.01 -18.18
N HIS A 299 12.08 -1.52 -18.55
CA HIS A 299 12.50 -1.61 -19.94
C HIS A 299 11.57 -2.51 -20.76
N ILE A 300 11.31 -3.74 -20.30
CA ILE A 300 10.41 -4.68 -20.96
C ILE A 300 8.99 -4.09 -21.02
N THR A 301 8.53 -3.45 -19.94
CA THR A 301 7.18 -2.87 -19.88
C THR A 301 6.97 -1.80 -20.94
N TYR A 302 7.88 -0.82 -21.01
CA TYR A 302 7.71 0.29 -21.94
C TYR A 302 8.05 -0.09 -23.39
N ASN A 303 9.09 -0.90 -23.63
CA ASN A 303 9.56 -1.20 -24.99
C ASN A 303 8.89 -2.40 -25.66
N GLU A 304 8.38 -3.36 -24.88
CA GLU A 304 7.86 -4.62 -25.43
C GLU A 304 6.39 -4.82 -25.09
N PHE A 305 6.01 -4.66 -23.82
CA PHE A 305 4.66 -4.96 -23.36
C PHE A 305 3.62 -3.92 -23.82
N LEU A 306 3.86 -2.63 -23.54
CA LEU A 306 2.91 -1.57 -23.88
C LEU A 306 2.64 -1.45 -25.40
N PRO A 307 3.64 -1.55 -26.29
CA PRO A 307 3.39 -1.53 -27.73
C PRO A 307 2.48 -2.67 -28.20
N VAL A 308 2.66 -3.88 -27.66
CA VAL A 308 1.81 -5.02 -27.98
C VAL A 308 0.38 -4.83 -27.44
N LEU A 309 0.25 -4.29 -26.22
CA LEU A 309 -1.06 -4.09 -25.59
C LEU A 309 -1.87 -2.95 -26.21
N LEU A 310 -1.22 -1.82 -26.51
CA LEU A 310 -1.86 -0.59 -26.97
C LEU A 310 -1.96 -0.48 -28.49
N GLY A 311 -1.15 -1.25 -29.22
CA GLY A 311 -1.02 -1.17 -30.67
C GLY A 311 -0.45 0.17 -31.16
N GLU A 312 -0.33 0.31 -32.48
CA GLU A 312 0.26 1.52 -33.10
C GLU A 312 -0.51 2.79 -32.75
N VAL A 313 -1.84 2.74 -32.75
CA VAL A 313 -2.71 3.89 -32.45
C VAL A 313 -2.55 4.35 -31.02
N GLY A 314 -2.47 3.42 -30.06
CA GLY A 314 -2.26 3.75 -28.66
C GLY A 314 -0.86 4.31 -28.41
N MET A 315 0.16 3.77 -29.09
CA MET A 315 1.55 4.25 -28.99
C MET A 315 1.82 5.57 -29.72
N ALA A 316 0.93 6.02 -30.60
CA ALA A 316 1.06 7.30 -31.31
C ALA A 316 0.91 8.53 -30.39
N LYS A 317 0.49 8.35 -29.13
CA LYS A 317 0.43 9.44 -28.14
C LYS A 317 1.83 9.98 -27.85
N ALA A 318 1.97 11.30 -27.82
CA ALA A 318 3.26 11.97 -27.68
C ALA A 318 3.99 11.57 -26.40
N GLU A 319 3.25 11.31 -25.32
CA GLU A 319 3.78 10.93 -24.01
C GLU A 319 4.27 9.47 -23.95
N LEU A 320 3.82 8.62 -24.89
CA LEU A 320 4.18 7.20 -24.97
C LEU A 320 5.24 6.92 -26.05
N LYS A 321 5.65 7.94 -26.81
CA LYS A 321 6.68 7.79 -27.83
C LYS A 321 8.04 7.53 -27.19
N LEU A 322 8.53 6.31 -27.38
CA LEU A 322 9.83 5.88 -26.87
C LEU A 322 10.97 6.56 -27.64
N GLN A 323 12.05 6.90 -26.94
CA GLN A 323 13.28 7.36 -27.57
C GLN A 323 14.00 6.17 -28.20
N SER A 324 14.42 6.30 -29.46
CA SER A 324 15.18 5.25 -30.14
C SER A 324 16.61 5.09 -29.60
N LEU A 325 17.16 6.14 -28.99
CA LEU A 325 18.50 6.17 -28.40
C LEU A 325 18.53 7.09 -27.18
N GLY A 326 19.31 6.71 -26.16
CA GLY A 326 19.57 7.53 -24.98
C GLY A 326 18.58 7.34 -23.83
N PHE A 327 18.51 8.33 -22.94
CA PHE A 327 17.68 8.30 -21.75
C PHE A 327 16.60 9.38 -21.82
N TRP A 328 15.37 9.01 -21.44
CA TRP A 328 14.31 9.98 -21.21
C TRP A 328 14.64 10.88 -20.01
N ARG A 329 14.50 12.21 -20.18
CA ARG A 329 14.88 13.24 -19.19
C ARG A 329 13.71 14.07 -18.67
N GLY A 330 12.47 13.68 -18.98
CA GLY A 330 11.28 14.47 -18.67
C GLY A 330 10.78 14.37 -17.21
N TYR A 331 11.61 13.91 -16.27
CA TYR A 331 11.21 13.87 -14.86
C TYR A 331 10.89 15.28 -14.37
N SER A 332 9.74 15.43 -13.72
CA SER A 332 9.30 16.69 -13.11
C SER A 332 8.73 16.41 -11.73
N SER A 333 9.27 17.09 -10.71
CA SER A 333 8.74 17.02 -9.33
C SER A 333 7.39 17.73 -9.16
N ALA A 334 6.92 18.45 -10.18
CA ALA A 334 5.57 19.02 -10.21
C ALA A 334 4.50 17.97 -10.58
N ASN A 335 4.88 16.83 -11.17
CA ASN A 335 3.93 15.79 -11.54
C ASN A 335 3.57 14.95 -10.31
N ARG A 336 2.27 14.86 -10.00
CA ARG A 336 1.79 14.00 -8.92
C ARG A 336 1.85 12.53 -9.33
N ALA A 337 2.73 11.78 -8.69
CA ALA A 337 2.79 10.33 -8.81
C ALA A 337 1.62 9.70 -8.05
N GLY A 338 1.06 8.63 -8.61
CA GLY A 338 -0.04 7.89 -8.01
C GLY A 338 -0.65 6.92 -9.02
N ALA A 339 -1.29 5.87 -8.52
CA ALA A 339 -2.05 4.94 -9.35
C ALA A 339 -3.50 5.40 -9.42
N TYR A 340 -4.10 5.32 -10.60
CA TYR A 340 -5.51 5.67 -10.79
C TYR A 340 -6.43 4.56 -10.28
N THR A 341 -7.51 4.92 -9.59
CA THR A 341 -8.49 3.97 -9.04
C THR A 341 -9.14 3.13 -10.12
N GLU A 342 -9.30 3.67 -11.32
CA GLU A 342 -9.85 2.99 -12.48
C GLU A 342 -9.01 1.76 -12.89
N LEU A 343 -7.70 1.73 -12.59
CA LEU A 343 -6.87 0.55 -12.82
C LEU A 343 -7.32 -0.64 -11.97
N VAL A 344 -7.88 -0.43 -10.77
CA VAL A 344 -8.40 -1.50 -9.92
C VAL A 344 -9.55 -2.24 -10.60
N ALA A 345 -10.39 -1.52 -11.35
CA ALA A 345 -11.49 -2.11 -12.10
C ALA A 345 -11.02 -2.90 -13.34
N VAL A 346 -9.89 -2.48 -13.94
CA VAL A 346 -9.33 -3.10 -15.15
C VAL A 346 -8.43 -4.29 -14.83
N ALA A 347 -7.73 -4.27 -13.69
CA ALA A 347 -6.75 -5.29 -13.31
C ALA A 347 -7.20 -6.76 -13.47
N PRO A 348 -8.46 -7.14 -13.20
CA PRO A 348 -8.94 -8.50 -13.41
C PRO A 348 -8.86 -9.01 -14.85
N ILE A 349 -8.69 -8.14 -15.85
CA ILE A 349 -8.58 -8.53 -17.27
C ILE A 349 -7.43 -9.52 -17.49
N PHE A 350 -6.26 -9.25 -16.90
CA PHE A 350 -5.10 -10.12 -17.05
C PHE A 350 -5.31 -11.46 -16.35
N LYS A 351 -6.03 -11.47 -15.22
CA LYS A 351 -6.43 -12.71 -14.56
C LYS A 351 -7.38 -13.53 -15.43
N ALA A 352 -8.32 -12.89 -16.12
CA ALA A 352 -9.25 -13.55 -17.03
C ALA A 352 -8.56 -14.12 -18.28
N MET A 353 -7.48 -13.49 -18.74
CA MET A 353 -6.66 -13.97 -19.86
C MET A 353 -5.80 -15.20 -19.51
N MET A 354 -5.59 -15.49 -18.23
CA MET A 354 -4.79 -16.65 -17.80
C MET A 354 -5.65 -17.90 -17.73
N ASN A 355 -5.26 -18.92 -18.50
CA ASN A 355 -5.91 -20.23 -18.45
C ASN A 355 -5.56 -20.95 -17.14
N GLN A 356 -6.58 -21.25 -16.32
CA GLN A 356 -6.41 -21.95 -15.04
C GLN A 356 -5.92 -23.39 -15.18
N LYS A 357 -5.98 -23.98 -16.39
CA LYS A 357 -5.44 -25.33 -16.67
C LYS A 357 -3.91 -25.39 -16.78
N LEU A 358 -3.22 -24.24 -16.66
CA LEU A 358 -1.75 -24.13 -16.75
C LEU A 358 -1.03 -24.21 -15.40
N VAL A 359 -1.74 -24.51 -14.32
CA VAL A 359 -1.18 -24.69 -12.96
C VAL A 359 -1.02 -26.16 -12.65
#